data_AF-A0A8J7TJS2-F1
#
_entry.id   AF-A0A8J7TJS2-F1
#
_cell.length_a   1.000
_cell.length_b   1.000
_cell.length_c   1.000
_cell.angle_alpha   90.00
_cell.angle_beta   90.00
_cell.angle_gamma   90.00
#
_symmetry.space_group_name_H-M   'P 1'
#
loop_
_entity.id
_entity.type
_entity.pdbx_description
1 polymer ?
#
loop_
_entity_poly.entity_id
_entity_poly.type
_entity_poly.pdbx_seq_one_letter_code
_entity_poly.pdbx_strand_id
1 'polypeptide(L)'
;MRRKLSKKELKKKAKSTKEIIRGIINETINLPDNAIIFDPEILSEIFTRKRLELIQYINSCKPQSILELAELTGRKKQAVFRDLKLLERNELVKLVKKGKTVIPTVQRKMAILDLQKIFSLEVPKKTKKLDALVYVNQKNVNQAIEAK
;
A
#
# COMPACT_ATOMS: atom_id res chain seq x y z
N MET A 1 1.47 27.20 3.55
CA MET A 1 0.67 27.75 4.67
C MET A 1 -0.41 26.72 5.02
N ARG A 2 -0.34 26.03 6.18
CA ARG A 2 -1.35 25.03 6.57
C ARG A 2 -2.63 25.75 7.01
N ARG A 3 -3.74 25.52 6.30
CA ARG A 3 -5.06 26.07 6.64
C ARG A 3 -5.51 25.51 7.99
N LYS A 4 -5.93 26.39 8.92
CA LYS A 4 -6.54 25.96 10.19
C LYS A 4 -7.93 25.40 9.92
N LEU A 5 -8.20 24.20 10.43
CA LEU A 5 -9.53 23.57 10.36
C LEU A 5 -10.55 24.39 11.15
N SER A 6 -11.74 24.56 10.58
CA SER A 6 -12.86 25.21 11.27
C SER A 6 -13.38 24.35 12.43
N LYS A 7 -14.02 24.99 13.42
CA LYS A 7 -14.66 24.29 14.55
C LYS A 7 -15.69 23.23 14.09
N LYS A 8 -16.32 23.45 12.93
CA LYS A 8 -17.31 22.54 12.34
C LYS A 8 -16.64 21.28 11.77
N GLU A 9 -15.51 21.42 11.09
CA GLU A 9 -14.74 20.29 10.54
C GLU A 9 -14.14 19.44 11.66
N LEU A 10 -13.63 20.06 12.72
CA LEU A 10 -13.11 19.35 13.91
C LEU A 10 -14.19 18.49 14.59
N LYS A 11 -15.40 19.03 14.79
CA LYS A 11 -16.53 18.27 15.36
C LYS A 11 -16.93 17.08 14.48
N LYS A 12 -16.90 17.25 13.14
CA LYS A 12 -17.20 16.18 12.19
C LYS A 12 -16.17 15.05 12.26
N LYS A 13 -14.87 15.38 12.28
CA LYS A 13 -13.79 14.39 12.44
C LYS A 13 -13.88 13.62 13.75
N ALA A 14 -14.15 14.31 14.86
CA ALA A 14 -14.32 13.67 16.17
C ALA A 14 -15.50 12.68 16.17
N LYS A 15 -16.64 13.07 15.57
CA LYS A 15 -17.80 12.17 15.43
C LYS A 15 -17.47 10.92 14.61
N SER A 16 -16.82 11.09 13.46
CA SER A 16 -16.44 9.95 12.60
C SER A 16 -15.48 8.99 13.29
N THR A 17 -14.50 9.52 14.01
CA THR A 17 -13.50 8.71 14.75
C THR A 17 -14.17 7.88 15.85
N LYS A 18 -15.12 8.48 16.57
CA LYS A 18 -15.89 7.82 17.63
C LYS A 18 -16.69 6.62 17.11
N GLU A 19 -17.31 6.75 15.95
CA GLU A 19 -18.09 5.66 15.34
C GLU A 19 -17.21 4.50 14.86
N ILE A 20 -16.04 4.80 14.28
CA ILE A 20 -15.06 3.76 13.91
C ILE A 20 -14.60 3.00 15.15
N ILE A 21 -14.18 3.71 16.21
CA ILE A 21 -13.73 3.08 17.45
C ILE A 21 -14.83 2.21 18.07
N ARG A 22 -16.07 2.69 18.09
CA ARG A 22 -17.22 1.90 18.56
C ARG A 22 -17.43 0.64 17.73
N GLY A 23 -17.32 0.72 16.41
CA GLY A 23 -17.44 -0.46 15.54
C GLY A 23 -16.32 -1.49 15.76
N ILE A 24 -15.11 -1.02 16.08
CA ILE A 24 -13.98 -1.90 16.44
C ILE A 24 -14.24 -2.58 17.79
N ILE A 25 -14.61 -1.81 18.83
CA ILE A 25 -14.87 -2.33 20.18
C ILE A 25 -16.04 -3.32 20.18
N ASN A 26 -17.07 -3.06 19.37
CA ASN A 26 -18.26 -3.90 19.29
C ASN A 26 -18.12 -5.05 18.28
N GLU A 27 -16.91 -5.30 17.75
CA GLU A 27 -16.60 -6.36 16.76
C GLU A 27 -17.45 -6.32 15.47
N THR A 28 -18.13 -5.19 15.21
CA THR A 28 -18.88 -5.01 13.95
C THR A 28 -17.97 -4.68 12.78
N ILE A 29 -16.72 -4.30 13.07
CA ILE A 29 -15.65 -4.11 12.10
C ILE A 29 -14.50 -5.05 12.49
N ASN A 30 -14.32 -6.12 11.71
CA ASN A 30 -13.21 -7.04 11.90
C ASN A 30 -11.98 -6.54 11.12
N LEU A 31 -10.98 -6.01 11.83
CA LEU A 31 -9.72 -5.55 11.22
C LEU A 31 -8.63 -6.61 11.39
N PRO A 32 -7.84 -6.89 10.35
CA PRO A 32 -6.66 -7.75 10.50
C PRO A 32 -5.64 -7.10 11.44
N ASP A 33 -4.84 -7.91 12.14
CA ASP A 33 -3.86 -7.47 13.15
C ASP A 33 -2.82 -6.45 12.63
N ASN A 34 -2.66 -6.37 11.30
CA ASN A 34 -1.74 -5.48 10.64
C ASN A 34 -2.42 -4.29 9.92
N ALA A 35 -3.70 -4.04 10.19
CA ALA A 35 -4.43 -2.93 9.61
C ALA A 35 -3.89 -1.58 10.10
N ILE A 36 -3.79 -0.61 9.20
CA ILE A 36 -3.50 0.78 9.52
C ILE A 36 -4.73 1.62 9.22
N ILE A 37 -5.18 2.41 10.20
CA ILE A 37 -6.31 3.32 10.06
C ILE A 37 -5.76 4.70 9.65
N PHE A 38 -6.19 5.19 8.49
CA PHE A 38 -5.84 6.52 8.01
C PHE A 38 -7.07 7.44 7.99
N ASP A 39 -6.86 8.71 8.30
CA ASP A 39 -7.80 9.76 7.92
C ASP A 39 -7.79 9.85 6.37
N PRO A 40 -8.95 9.83 5.69
CA PRO A 40 -9.03 9.94 4.23
C PRO A 40 -8.25 11.12 3.63
N GLU A 41 -8.18 12.25 4.33
CA GLU A 41 -7.42 13.41 3.87
C GLU A 41 -5.92 13.10 3.83
N ILE A 42 -5.40 12.49 4.91
CA ILE A 42 -4.01 12.08 5.04
C ILE A 42 -3.68 10.93 4.06
N LEU A 43 -4.64 10.05 3.77
CA LEU A 43 -4.47 8.94 2.83
C LEU A 43 -4.02 9.47 1.46
N SER A 44 -4.66 10.51 0.94
CA SER A 44 -4.30 11.13 -0.34
C SER A 44 -2.91 11.78 -0.33
N GLU A 45 -2.49 12.32 0.83
CA GLU A 45 -1.18 12.89 1.05
C GLU A 45 -0.08 11.83 1.22
N ILE A 46 -0.41 10.58 1.56
CA ILE A 46 0.54 9.47 1.77
C ILE A 46 0.63 8.54 0.56
N PHE A 47 -0.47 8.33 -0.16
CA PHE A 47 -0.58 7.34 -1.23
C PHE A 47 -0.78 7.98 -2.59
N THR A 48 0.18 8.82 -3.00
CA THR A 48 0.23 9.24 -4.40
C THR A 48 0.62 8.07 -5.29
N ARG A 49 0.20 8.12 -6.57
CA ARG A 49 0.55 7.11 -7.58
C ARG A 49 2.04 6.74 -7.58
N LYS A 50 2.92 7.74 -7.58
CA LYS A 50 4.39 7.53 -7.60
C LYS A 50 4.92 6.80 -6.36
N ARG A 51 4.26 6.93 -5.20
CA ARG A 51 4.66 6.21 -3.97
C ARG A 51 4.07 4.81 -3.90
N LEU A 52 2.85 4.64 -4.40
CA LEU A 52 2.28 3.31 -4.61
C LEU A 52 3.15 2.49 -5.56
N GLU A 53 3.62 3.11 -6.65
CA GLU A 53 4.60 2.49 -7.56
C GLU A 53 5.88 2.10 -6.82
N LEU A 54 6.48 2.98 -6.00
CA LEU A 54 7.66 2.60 -5.20
C LEU A 54 7.41 1.37 -4.32
N ILE A 55 6.27 1.31 -3.62
CA ILE A 55 5.90 0.16 -2.78
C ILE A 55 5.79 -1.11 -3.64
N GLN A 56 5.15 -1.02 -4.80
CA GLN A 56 5.03 -2.14 -5.74
C GLN A 56 6.40 -2.65 -6.19
N TYR A 57 7.29 -1.76 -6.64
CA TYR A 57 8.65 -2.12 -7.08
C TYR A 57 9.50 -2.70 -5.95
N ILE A 58 9.37 -2.20 -4.71
CA ILE A 58 10.09 -2.79 -3.56
C ILE A 58 9.63 -4.24 -3.35
N ASN A 59 8.33 -4.52 -3.45
CA ASN A 59 7.77 -5.87 -3.28
C ASN A 59 8.13 -6.81 -4.43
N SER A 60 8.01 -6.36 -5.68
CA SER A 60 8.21 -7.20 -6.86
C SER A 60 9.68 -7.39 -7.22
N CYS A 61 10.48 -6.33 -7.16
CA CYS A 61 11.87 -6.34 -7.63
C CYS A 61 12.89 -6.52 -6.51
N LYS A 62 12.52 -6.27 -5.25
CA LYS A 62 13.41 -6.40 -4.07
C LYS A 62 14.78 -5.70 -4.26
N PRO A 63 14.80 -4.40 -4.57
CA PRO A 63 16.04 -3.68 -4.84
C PRO A 63 17.00 -3.71 -3.64
N GLN A 64 18.28 -3.85 -3.92
CA GLN A 64 19.37 -3.91 -2.94
C GLN A 64 19.95 -2.53 -2.61
N SER A 65 19.40 -1.46 -3.21
CA SER A 65 19.73 -0.09 -2.82
C SER A 65 18.64 0.92 -3.23
N ILE A 66 18.69 2.12 -2.63
CA ILE A 66 17.86 3.26 -3.06
C ILE A 66 18.22 3.72 -4.48
N LEU A 67 19.49 3.54 -4.91
CA LEU A 67 19.91 3.89 -6.26
C LEU A 67 19.25 2.95 -7.28
N GLU A 68 19.31 1.64 -7.04
CA GLU A 68 18.68 0.63 -7.89
C GLU A 68 17.16 0.83 -7.98
N LEU A 69 16.49 1.13 -6.86
CA LEU A 69 15.06 1.47 -6.89
C LEU A 69 14.77 2.73 -7.73
N ALA A 70 15.69 3.71 -7.72
CA ALA A 70 15.56 4.91 -8.52
C ALA A 70 15.72 4.61 -10.01
N GLU A 71 16.64 3.73 -10.38
CA GLU A 71 16.84 3.25 -11.75
C GLU A 71 15.62 2.44 -12.24
N LEU A 72 15.14 1.48 -11.44
CA LEU A 72 13.94 0.67 -11.75
C LEU A 72 12.69 1.51 -12.00
N THR A 73 12.58 2.66 -11.32
CA THR A 73 11.43 3.57 -11.48
C THR A 73 11.68 4.72 -12.44
N GLY A 74 12.90 4.87 -12.99
CA GLY A 74 13.28 6.01 -13.84
C GLY A 74 13.22 7.36 -13.10
N ARG A 75 13.41 7.37 -11.78
CA ARG A 75 13.26 8.56 -10.93
C ARG A 75 14.62 9.03 -10.39
N LYS A 76 14.72 10.31 -10.05
CA LYS A 76 15.91 10.85 -9.36
C LYS A 76 16.03 10.25 -7.96
N LYS A 77 17.24 9.79 -7.58
CA LYS A 77 17.55 9.20 -6.26
C LYS A 77 17.07 10.05 -5.08
N GLN A 78 17.25 11.37 -5.14
CA GLN A 78 16.83 12.30 -4.08
C GLN A 78 15.31 12.35 -3.92
N ALA A 79 14.55 12.22 -5.02
CA ALA A 79 13.10 12.19 -4.99
C ALA A 79 12.60 10.86 -4.39
N VAL A 80 13.20 9.75 -4.80
CA VAL A 80 12.92 8.43 -4.21
C VAL A 80 13.22 8.42 -2.72
N PHE A 81 14.38 8.93 -2.31
CA PHE A 81 14.76 9.00 -0.89
C PHE A 81 13.76 9.79 -0.05
N ARG A 82 13.29 10.94 -0.55
CA ARG A 82 12.29 11.79 0.13
C ARG A 82 10.97 11.05 0.32
N ASP A 83 10.50 10.38 -0.73
CA ASP A 83 9.28 9.57 -0.70
C ASP A 83 9.42 8.39 0.27
N LEU A 84 10.55 7.67 0.21
CA LEU A 84 10.85 6.57 1.13
C LEU A 84 10.90 7.03 2.59
N LYS A 85 11.44 8.21 2.88
CA LYS A 85 11.43 8.77 4.24
C LYS A 85 10.02 9.09 4.72
N LEU A 86 9.14 9.55 3.83
CA LEU A 86 7.74 9.78 4.17
C LEU A 86 7.01 8.46 4.41
N LEU A 87 7.23 7.44 3.57
CA LEU A 87 6.66 6.12 3.74
C LEU A 87 7.18 5.42 5.01
N GLU A 88 8.46 5.61 5.36
CA GLU A 88 9.09 5.06 6.56
C GLU A 88 8.49 5.65 7.84
N ARG A 89 8.26 6.97 7.88
CA ARG A 89 7.58 7.63 9.01
C ARG A 89 6.16 7.15 9.25
N ASN A 90 5.52 6.55 8.25
CA ASN A 90 4.18 5.97 8.32
C ASN A 90 4.20 4.44 8.40
N GLU A 91 5.37 3.84 8.71
CA GLU A 91 5.55 2.40 8.91
C GLU A 91 5.17 1.52 7.70
N LEU A 92 5.09 2.10 6.51
CA LEU A 92 4.78 1.38 5.27
C LEU A 92 6.02 0.66 4.72
N VAL A 93 7.18 1.30 4.87
CA VAL A 93 8.49 0.76 4.47
C VAL A 93 9.50 0.93 5.60
N LYS A 94 10.59 0.18 5.54
CA LYS A 94 11.74 0.29 6.44
C LYS A 94 13.01 0.40 5.63
N LEU A 95 13.88 1.33 6.00
CA LEU A 95 15.19 1.52 5.37
C LEU A 95 16.26 0.84 6.23
N VAL A 96 16.75 -0.31 5.77
CA VAL A 96 17.76 -1.10 6.48
C VAL A 96 19.14 -0.75 5.94
N LYS A 97 20.04 -0.28 6.81
CA LYS A 97 21.44 -0.03 6.42
C LYS A 97 22.21 -1.34 6.39
N LYS A 98 22.87 -1.63 5.26
CA LYS A 98 23.75 -2.80 5.08
C LYS A 98 25.10 -2.29 4.55
N GLY A 99 26.07 -2.17 5.44
CA GLY A 99 27.36 -1.54 5.11
C GLY A 99 27.19 -0.07 4.66
N LYS A 100 27.57 0.23 3.42
CA LYS A 100 27.48 1.57 2.81
C LYS A 100 26.15 1.82 2.09
N THR A 101 25.30 0.79 1.93
CA THR A 101 24.02 0.91 1.21
C THR A 101 22.83 0.93 2.17
N VAL A 102 21.71 1.43 1.66
CA VAL A 102 20.42 1.44 2.35
C VAL A 102 19.43 0.67 1.49
N ILE A 103 18.83 -0.35 2.07
CA ILE A 103 17.92 -1.29 1.41
C ILE A 103 16.49 -0.97 1.86
N PRO A 104 15.58 -0.59 0.96
CA PRO A 104 14.18 -0.41 1.29
C PRO A 104 13.45 -1.75 1.34
N THR A 105 12.60 -1.94 2.35
CA THR A 105 11.75 -3.14 2.52
C THR A 105 10.32 -2.74 2.90
N VAL A 106 9.31 -3.41 2.37
CA VAL A 106 7.91 -3.17 2.76
C VAL A 106 7.63 -3.92 4.06
N GLN A 107 6.97 -3.26 5.02
CA GLN A 107 6.71 -3.84 6.35
C GLN A 107 5.35 -4.56 6.46
N ARG A 108 4.40 -4.28 5.55
CA ARG A 108 3.02 -4.75 5.65
C ARG A 108 2.55 -5.32 4.31
N LYS A 109 1.75 -6.39 4.36
CA LYS A 109 1.04 -6.89 3.18
C LYS A 109 -0.11 -5.93 2.86
N MET A 110 -0.07 -5.31 1.69
CA MET A 110 -1.10 -4.37 1.25
C MET A 110 -1.66 -4.84 -0.09
N ALA A 111 -2.98 -4.84 -0.24
CA ALA A 111 -3.66 -5.04 -1.51
C ALA A 111 -3.98 -3.66 -2.11
N ILE A 112 -3.41 -3.36 -3.27
CA ILE A 112 -3.75 -2.15 -4.04
C ILE A 112 -4.57 -2.62 -5.23
N LEU A 113 -5.86 -2.28 -5.24
CA LEU A 113 -6.78 -2.64 -6.32
C LEU A 113 -6.90 -1.46 -7.29
N ASP A 114 -6.43 -1.66 -8.51
CA ASP A 114 -6.67 -0.71 -9.60
C ASP A 114 -8.07 -0.96 -10.17
N LEU A 115 -9.04 -0.19 -9.68
CA LEU A 115 -10.45 -0.34 -10.06
C LEU A 115 -10.68 -0.05 -11.55
N GLN A 116 -9.84 0.76 -12.20
CA GLN A 116 -10.01 1.06 -13.63
C GLN A 116 -9.73 -0.16 -14.52
N LYS A 117 -8.76 -1.00 -14.12
CA LYS A 117 -8.51 -2.29 -14.79
C LYS A 117 -9.60 -3.32 -14.52
N ILE A 118 -10.21 -3.32 -13.34
CA ILE A 118 -11.29 -4.26 -13.00
C ILE A 118 -12.52 -4.02 -13.86
N PHE A 119 -12.89 -2.76 -14.12
CA PHE A 119 -14.00 -2.44 -15.03
C PHE A 119 -13.68 -2.69 -16.52
N SER A 120 -12.40 -2.84 -16.87
CA SER A 120 -11.94 -3.18 -18.23
C SER A 120 -11.84 -4.69 -18.47
N LEU A 121 -11.90 -5.49 -17.40
CA LEU A 121 -12.00 -6.94 -17.48
C LEU A 121 -13.48 -7.28 -17.50
N GLU A 122 -13.97 -7.89 -18.58
CA GLU A 122 -15.32 -8.45 -18.61
C GLU A 122 -15.46 -9.40 -17.40
N VAL A 123 -16.25 -8.98 -16.41
CA VAL A 123 -16.53 -9.81 -15.24
C VAL A 123 -17.37 -11.00 -15.71
N PRO A 124 -16.87 -12.25 -15.64
CA PRO A 124 -17.62 -13.40 -16.11
C PRO A 124 -18.89 -13.55 -15.26
N LYS A 125 -20.05 -13.34 -15.91
CA LYS A 125 -21.38 -13.57 -15.35
C LYS A 125 -21.62 -15.08 -15.24
N LYS A 126 -21.24 -15.69 -14.12
CA LYS A 126 -21.97 -16.74 -13.37
C LYS A 126 -21.03 -17.55 -12.47
N THR A 127 -21.36 -17.51 -11.18
CA THR A 127 -21.20 -18.59 -10.17
C THR A 127 -20.17 -19.68 -10.45
N LYS A 128 -19.00 -19.52 -9.84
CA LYS A 128 -18.32 -20.51 -8.98
C LYS A 128 -17.29 -19.74 -8.15
N LYS A 129 -17.10 -20.14 -6.89
CA LYS A 129 -16.19 -19.53 -5.90
C LYS A 129 -15.04 -18.79 -6.59
N LEU A 130 -15.02 -17.46 -6.50
CA LEU A 130 -13.82 -16.69 -6.78
C LEU A 130 -12.87 -17.00 -5.63
N ASP A 131 -12.14 -18.11 -5.75
CA ASP A 131 -10.83 -18.20 -5.13
C ASP A 131 -10.08 -16.97 -5.62
N ALA A 132 -9.95 -16.00 -4.73
CA ALA A 132 -9.36 -14.72 -5.05
C ALA A 132 -7.99 -14.99 -5.67
N LEU A 133 -7.90 -14.83 -6.99
CA LEU A 133 -6.66 -14.83 -7.74
C LEU A 133 -5.88 -13.61 -7.27
N VAL A 134 -5.14 -13.82 -6.18
CA VAL A 134 -4.10 -12.92 -5.73
C VAL A 134 -3.08 -12.90 -6.87
N TYR A 135 -3.02 -11.79 -7.60
CA TYR A 135 -1.91 -11.50 -8.51
C TYR A 135 -0.65 -11.30 -7.66
N VAL A 136 -0.08 -12.40 -7.19
CA VAL A 136 1.34 -12.47 -6.89
C VAL A 136 2.02 -12.48 -8.23
N ASN A 137 2.57 -11.33 -8.61
CA ASN A 137 3.44 -11.25 -9.77
C ASN A 137 4.69 -12.08 -9.50
N GLN A 138 4.62 -13.37 -9.83
CA GLN A 138 5.78 -14.20 -10.09
C GLN A 138 5.48 -14.98 -11.37
N LYS A 139 6.35 -14.74 -12.37
CA LYS A 139 6.58 -15.70 -13.45
C LYS A 139 6.55 -17.12 -12.91
N ASN A 140 5.91 -18.01 -13.67
CA ASN A 140 5.81 -19.47 -13.52
C ASN A 140 4.79 -20.01 -12.52
N VAL A 141 3.52 -20.06 -12.95
CA VAL A 141 2.52 -21.00 -12.41
C VAL A 141 2.23 -22.16 -13.40
N ASN A 142 2.85 -22.18 -14.58
CA ASN A 142 2.58 -23.18 -15.62
C ASN A 142 3.49 -24.43 -15.60
N GLN A 143 4.00 -24.90 -14.45
CA GLN A 143 4.80 -26.15 -14.40
C GLN A 143 4.56 -27.06 -13.18
N ALA A 144 3.34 -27.07 -12.60
CA ALA A 144 3.03 -28.05 -11.54
C ALA A 144 1.66 -28.72 -11.69
N ILE A 145 1.20 -28.91 -12.94
CA ILE A 145 0.13 -29.87 -13.26
C ILE A 145 0.69 -30.87 -14.26
N GLU A 146 1.68 -31.64 -13.80
CA GLU A 146 2.12 -32.90 -14.40
C GLU A 146 3.07 -33.58 -13.39
N ALA A 147 2.48 -34.32 -12.45
CA ALA A 147 3.07 -35.46 -11.71
C ALA A 147 2.31 -35.68 -10.39
N LYS A 148 1.09 -36.23 -10.50
CA LYS A 148 0.51 -37.34 -9.71
C LYS A 148 -1.02 -37.29 -9.75
#